data_AF-A0A967S8A5-F1
#
_entry.id   AF-A0A967S8A5-F1
#
_cell.length_a   1.000
_cell.length_b   1.000
_cell.length_c   1.000
_cell.angle_alpha   90.00
_cell.angle_beta   90.00
_cell.angle_gamma   90.00
#
_symmetry.space_group_name_H-M   'P 1'
#
loop_
_entity.id
_entity.type
_entity.pdbx_description
1 polymer ?
#
loop_
_entity_poly.entity_id
_entity_poly.type
_entity_poly.pdbx_seq_one_letter_code
_entity_poly.pdbx_strand_id
1 'polypeptide(L)' 'EMNWANACKGEAEATSPFSYAAPLTEVMLLGLVALRAGQGFKMEYDAESMRVINSVEANAFLTRQYRDGWSL' A
#
# COMPACT_ATOMS: atom_id res chain seq x y z
N GLU A 1 -11.85 12.64 -21.81
CA GLU A 1 -11.68 11.57 -20.80
C GLU A 1 -12.88 10.61 -20.81
N MET A 2 -12.86 9.55 -21.63
CA MET A 2 -13.95 8.56 -21.68
C MET A 2 -13.60 7.20 -21.07
N ASN A 3 -12.30 6.93 -20.81
CA ASN A 3 -11.84 5.63 -20.32
C ASN A 3 -12.52 5.23 -19.01
N TRP A 4 -12.59 6.12 -18.02
CA TRP A 4 -13.23 5.83 -16.74
C TRP A 4 -14.70 5.41 -16.90
N ALA A 5 -15.48 6.16 -17.69
CA ALA A 5 -16.90 5.88 -17.90
C ALA A 5 -17.11 4.55 -18.64
N ASN A 6 -16.30 4.25 -19.65
CA ASN A 6 -16.39 3.00 -20.40
C ASN A 6 -15.92 1.81 -19.56
N ALA A 7 -14.88 1.99 -18.73
CA ALA A 7 -14.41 0.95 -17.82
C ALA A 7 -15.46 0.62 -16.75
N CYS A 8 -16.16 1.61 -16.21
CA CYS A 8 -17.28 1.37 -15.28
C CYS A 8 -18.44 0.59 -15.92
N LYS A 9 -18.60 0.67 -17.25
CA LYS A 9 -19.60 -0.10 -18.01
C LYS A 9 -19.10 -1.48 -18.47
N GLY A 10 -17.84 -1.82 -18.21
CA GLY A 10 -17.22 -3.05 -18.71
C GLY A 10 -16.87 -3.02 -20.20
N GLU A 11 -16.90 -1.85 -20.83
CA GLU A 11 -16.62 -1.65 -22.25
C GLU A 11 -15.12 -1.37 -22.54
N ALA A 12 -14.32 -1.15 -21.49
CA ALA A 12 -12.89 -0.91 -21.57
C ALA A 12 -12.19 -1.36 -20.28
N GLU A 13 -10.87 -1.50 -20.32
CA GLU A 13 -10.07 -1.63 -19.10
C GLU A 13 -9.75 -0.25 -18.51
N ALA A 14 -9.73 -0.17 -17.19
CA ALA A 14 -9.29 1.05 -16.51
C ALA A 14 -7.80 1.30 -16.80
N THR A 15 -7.42 2.54 -17.08
CA THR A 15 -6.01 2.92 -17.31
C THR A 15 -5.10 2.66 -16.10
N SER A 16 -5.66 2.53 -14.90
CA SER A 16 -4.91 2.24 -13.68
C SER A 16 -5.67 1.19 -12.85
N PRO A 17 -5.65 -0.09 -13.27
CA PRO A 17 -6.32 -1.16 -12.54
C PRO A 17 -5.62 -1.41 -11.19
N PHE A 18 -6.32 -2.00 -10.23
CA PHE A 18 -5.73 -2.28 -8.90
C PHE A 18 -4.48 -3.17 -8.97
N SER A 19 -4.40 -4.09 -9.93
CA SER A 19 -3.20 -4.91 -10.16
C SER A 19 -1.94 -4.10 -10.45
N TYR A 20 -2.08 -2.86 -10.93
CA TYR A 20 -0.99 -1.92 -11.15
C TYR A 20 -0.92 -0.85 -10.06
N ALA A 21 -2.04 -0.20 -9.75
CA ALA A 21 -2.09 0.93 -8.84
C ALA A 21 -1.79 0.54 -7.39
N ALA A 22 -2.20 -0.65 -6.95
CA ALA A 22 -1.95 -1.12 -5.60
C ALA A 22 -0.45 -1.32 -5.29
N PRO A 23 0.33 -2.12 -6.05
CA PRO A 23 1.76 -2.29 -5.76
C PRO A 23 2.56 -0.98 -5.93
N LEU A 24 2.17 -0.12 -6.88
CA LEU A 24 2.79 1.20 -7.01
C LEU A 24 2.58 2.05 -5.74
N THR A 25 1.35 2.07 -5.22
CA THR A 25 1.02 2.82 -4.01
C THR A 25 1.73 2.22 -2.79
N GLU A 26 1.77 0.90 -2.69
CA GLU A 26 2.47 0.18 -1.62
C GLU A 26 3.95 0.58 -1.56
N VAL A 27 4.68 0.53 -2.67
CA VAL A 27 6.10 0.93 -2.73
C VAL A 27 6.30 2.37 -2.25
N MET A 28 5.42 3.29 -2.66
CA MET A 28 5.49 4.69 -2.23
C MET A 28 5.27 4.83 -0.72
N LEU A 29 4.32 4.09 -0.15
CA LEU A 29 4.03 4.11 1.29
C LEU A 29 5.15 3.47 2.11
N LEU A 30 5.76 2.39 1.62
CA LEU A 30 6.92 1.75 2.26
C LEU A 30 8.12 2.70 2.35
N GLY A 31 8.28 3.63 1.40
CA GLY A 31 9.26 4.70 1.50
C GLY A 31 9.05 5.60 2.73
N LEU A 32 7.80 5.94 3.04
CA LEU A 32 7.47 6.72 4.25
C LEU A 32 7.71 5.91 5.53
N VAL A 33 7.40 4.60 5.50
CA VAL A 33 7.66 3.70 6.63
C VAL A 33 9.17 3.61 6.90
N ALA A 34 9.99 3.46 5.86
CA ALA A 34 11.44 3.42 5.98
C ALA A 34 12.00 4.74 6.58
N LEU A 35 11.48 5.90 6.15
CA LEU A 35 11.85 7.19 6.74
C LEU A 35 11.51 7.26 8.24
N ARG A 36 10.36 6.68 8.65
CA ARG A 36 9.93 6.65 10.06
C ARG A 36 10.68 5.61 10.90
N ALA A 37 11.12 4.51 10.30
CA ALA A 37 11.90 3.47 10.97
C ALA A 37 13.29 3.97 11.40
N GLY A 38 13.81 5.01 10.74
CA GLY A 38 15.01 5.73 11.15
C GLY A 38 16.14 5.70 10.12
N GLN A 39 16.96 6.74 10.12
CA GLN A 39 18.09 6.85 9.19
C GLN A 39 19.13 5.75 9.43
N GLY A 40 19.57 5.11 8.35
CA GLY A 40 20.59 4.05 8.40
C GLY A 40 20.04 2.66 8.70
N PHE A 41 18.75 2.52 9.02
CA PHE A 41 18.11 1.22 9.15
C PHE A 41 17.67 0.71 7.77
N LYS A 42 18.21 -0.45 7.36
CA LYS A 42 17.76 -1.14 6.14
C LYS A 42 16.54 -1.99 6.48
N MET A 43 15.37 -1.50 6.12
CA MET A 43 14.11 -2.24 6.28
C MET A 43 14.00 -3.39 5.26
N GLU A 44 13.65 -4.58 5.72
CA GLU A 44 13.34 -5.72 4.85
C GLU A 44 11.83 -6.01 4.93
N TYR A 45 11.17 -5.94 3.77
CA TYR A 45 9.73 -6.09 3.65
C TYR A 45 9.38 -7.31 2.81
N ASP A 46 8.53 -8.17 3.35
CA ASP A 46 7.89 -9.28 2.64
C ASP A 46 6.50 -8.85 2.16
N ALA A 47 6.36 -8.69 0.85
CA ALA A 47 5.12 -8.26 0.22
C ALA A 47 4.02 -9.35 0.26
N GLU A 48 4.38 -10.63 0.36
CA GLU A 48 3.39 -11.70 0.41
C GLU A 48 2.67 -11.73 1.76
N SER A 49 3.41 -11.59 2.86
CA SER A 49 2.82 -11.48 4.21
C SER A 49 2.47 -10.05 4.63
N MET A 50 2.81 -9.06 3.81
CA MET A 50 2.70 -7.62 4.08
C MET A 50 3.32 -7.20 5.42
N ARG A 51 4.57 -7.61 5.66
CA ARG A 51 5.27 -7.37 6.92
C ARG A 51 6.72 -6.95 6.75
N VAL A 52 7.18 -6.11 7.68
CA VAL A 52 8.60 -5.89 7.90
C VAL A 52 9.15 -7.07 8.70
N ILE A 53 10.10 -7.81 8.15
CA ILE A 53 10.60 -9.06 8.75
C ILE A 53 11.72 -8.83 9.77
N ASN A 54 12.33 -7.65 9.76
CA ASN A 54 13.49 -7.32 10.58
C ASN A 54 13.26 -6.18 11.60
N SER A 55 12.01 -5.75 11.81
CA SER A 55 11.63 -4.84 12.89
C SER A 55 10.13 -4.95 13.20
N VAL A 56 9.80 -5.28 14.45
CA VAL A 56 8.42 -5.33 14.93
C VAL A 56 7.84 -3.92 15.06
N GLU A 57 8.68 -2.96 15.44
CA GLU A 57 8.33 -1.55 15.62
C GLU A 57 7.93 -0.90 14.29
N ALA A 58 8.64 -1.19 13.20
CA ALA A 58 8.31 -0.67 11.88
C ALA A 58 6.94 -1.17 11.38
N ASN A 59 6.51 -2.37 11.76
CA ASN A 59 5.18 -2.88 11.44
C ASN A 59 4.05 -2.02 12.04
N ALA A 60 4.30 -1.32 13.14
CA ALA A 60 3.32 -0.39 13.72
C ALA A 60 3.00 0.80 12.79
N PHE A 61 3.85 1.09 11.79
CA PHE A 61 3.60 2.12 10.79
C PHE A 61 2.86 1.62 9.55
N LEU A 62 2.75 0.29 9.36
CA LEU A 62 2.01 -0.30 8.24
C LEU A 62 0.48 -0.26 8.44
N THR A 63 0.05 -0.04 9.68
CA THR A 63 -1.37 0.01 10.03
C THR A 63 -1.68 1.20 10.92
N ARG A 64 -2.97 1.43 11.15
CA ARG A 64 -3.48 2.42 12.08
C ARG A 64 -4.55 1.78 12.93
N GLN A 65 -4.72 2.29 14.15
CA GLN A 65 -5.92 2.00 14.91
C GLN A 65 -7.10 2.67 14.20
N TYR A 66 -8.03 1.85 13.71
CA TYR A 66 -9.27 2.35 13.15
C TYR A 66 -10.19 2.82 14.27
N ARG A 67 -11.06 3.78 13.94
CA ARG A 67 -12.09 4.25 14.86
C ARG A 67 -13.12 3.15 15.11
N ASP A 68 -13.67 3.11 16.31
CA ASP A 68 -14.74 2.18 16.66
C ASP A 68 -15.89 2.20 15.64
N GLY A 69 -16.35 1.00 15.27
CA GLY A 69 -17.37 0.78 14.24
C GLY A 69 -16.86 0.81 12.79
N TRP A 70 -15.56 0.98 12.55
CA TRP A 70 -14.95 0.96 11.22
C TRP A 70 -13.87 -0.12 11.16
N SER A 71 -14.28 -1.38 10.99
CA SER A 71 -13.38 -2.49 10.62
C SER A 71 -13.51 -2.80 9.12
N LEU A 72 -12.39 -3.16 8.49
CA LEU A 72 -12.35 -3.72 7.14
C LEU A 72 -12.81 -5.18 7.14
#